data_AF-A0A7Y8NTU3-F1
#
_entry.id   AF-A0A7Y8NTU3-F1
#
_cell.length_a   1.000
_cell.length_b   1.000
_cell.length_c   1.000
_cell.angle_alpha   90.00
_cell.angle_beta   90.00
_cell.angle_gamma   90.00
#
_symmetry.space_group_name_H-M   'P 1'
#
loop_
_entity.id
_entity.type
_entity.pdbx_description
1 polymer ?
#
loop_
_entity_poly.entity_id
_entity_poly.type
_entity_poly.pdbx_seq_one_letter_code
_entity_poly.pdbx_strand_id
1 'polypeptide(L)'
;MSFCIKCGNQLKPNARFCGKCGEIIIQTVQQHPTLTAFPLCGFCGSVISPGVKFCTICGTPVSVSYQSTPQKMPQTLSDPLPNQVNSSRQQLVQKGPQKKRSKVFSLVVSIIVTFCIIAAGLYFFGVYKPNNADTIMALYQNEKYDQVKIDSAANVVENIFATSDTARLAKILSSNSLKKYRQYFAELKPHMSAFASDFKARKLRYATARLAVYEFSSKDGKFTAEFCLGDNGKWLLMRF
;
A
#
# COMPACT_ATOMS: atom_id res chain seq x y z
N MET A 1 18.55 5.26 21.97
CA MET A 1 19.74 5.86 21.33
C MET A 1 19.64 5.59 19.84
N SER A 2 19.83 6.60 19.00
CA SER A 2 19.63 6.48 17.55
C SER A 2 20.95 6.62 16.81
N PHE A 3 21.13 5.91 15.70
CA PHE A 3 22.34 5.96 14.87
C PHE A 3 22.01 6.44 13.46
N CYS A 4 22.96 7.11 12.81
CA CYS A 4 22.79 7.60 11.45
C CYS A 4 22.72 6.42 10.47
N ILE A 5 21.66 6.34 9.66
CA ILE A 5 21.48 5.27 8.67
C ILE A 5 22.54 5.29 7.55
N LYS A 6 23.18 6.43 7.30
CA LYS A 6 24.19 6.59 6.25
C LYS A 6 25.61 6.23 6.72
N CYS A 7 25.98 6.59 7.95
CA CYS A 7 27.37 6.48 8.41
C CYS A 7 27.56 5.78 9.76
N GLY A 8 26.48 5.32 10.39
CA GLY A 8 26.53 4.60 11.67
C GLY A 8 26.87 5.45 12.90
N ASN A 9 27.11 6.77 12.75
CA ASN A 9 27.47 7.61 13.89
C ASN A 9 26.30 7.78 14.88
N GLN A 10 26.59 7.78 16.18
CA GLN A 10 25.59 8.03 17.21
C GLN A 10 24.99 9.44 17.05
N LEU A 11 23.67 9.53 17.17
CA LEU A 11 22.92 10.77 17.03
C LEU A 11 22.59 11.33 18.41
N LYS A 12 22.73 12.66 18.54
CA LYS A 12 22.20 13.37 19.70
C LYS A 12 20.66 13.28 19.72
N PRO A 13 20.00 13.28 20.90
CA PRO A 13 18.55 13.38 20.99
C PRO A 13 18.05 14.58 20.18
N ASN A 14 16.97 14.41 19.42
CA ASN A 14 16.36 15.46 18.57
C ASN A 14 17.28 16.05 17.47
N ALA A 15 18.39 15.38 17.11
CA ALA A 15 19.24 15.82 16.00
C ALA A 15 18.46 15.80 14.67
N ARG A 16 18.43 16.95 13.98
CA ARG A 16 17.80 17.12 12.65
C ARG A 16 18.69 16.65 11.50
N PHE A 17 20.00 16.59 11.74
CA PHE A 17 20.99 16.07 10.79
C PHE A 17 22.15 15.39 11.53
N CYS A 18 22.87 14.51 10.84
CA CYS A 18 24.05 13.85 11.37
C CYS A 18 25.23 14.82 11.36
N GLY A 19 25.77 15.15 12.53
CA GLY A 19 26.95 16.03 12.65
C GLY A 19 28.24 15.48 12.02
N LYS A 20 28.29 14.19 11.65
CA LYS A 20 29.46 13.57 11.03
C LYS A 20 29.39 13.51 9.50
N CYS A 21 28.24 13.15 8.94
CA CYS A 21 28.10 12.93 7.48
C CYS A 21 27.08 13.85 6.78
N GLY A 22 26.45 14.76 7.53
CA GLY A 22 25.50 15.74 7.00
C GLY A 22 24.13 15.18 6.61
N GLU A 23 23.86 13.90 6.84
CA GLU A 23 22.58 13.28 6.48
C GLU A 23 21.43 13.86 7.29
N ILE A 24 20.33 14.23 6.63
CA ILE A 24 19.13 14.73 7.30
C ILE A 24 18.44 13.55 8.00
N ILE A 25 18.14 13.73 9.29
CA ILE A 25 17.45 12.73 10.09
C ILE A 25 15.98 13.13 10.13
N ILE A 26 15.17 12.44 9.35
CA ILE A 26 13.72 12.55 9.44
C ILE A 26 13.32 11.71 10.65
N GLN A 27 13.26 12.34 11.83
CA GLN A 27 12.76 11.68 13.03
C GLN A 27 11.26 11.43 12.85
N THR A 28 10.91 10.21 12.47
CA THR A 28 9.57 9.69 12.70
C THR A 28 9.42 9.50 14.20
N VAL A 29 8.78 10.46 14.85
CA VAL A 29 8.34 10.34 16.23
C VAL A 29 7.31 9.22 16.25
N GLN A 30 7.75 7.98 16.47
CA GLN A 30 6.86 6.91 16.87
C GLN A 30 6.44 7.23 18.29
N GLN A 31 5.22 7.77 18.42
CA GLN A 31 4.33 7.52 19.54
C GLN A 31 2.92 8.12 19.28
N HIS A 32 1.97 7.23 18.95
CA HIS A 32 0.48 7.25 19.12
C HIS A 32 -0.41 8.28 18.37
N PRO A 33 -1.67 7.90 18.04
CA PRO A 33 -2.46 8.54 17.00
C PRO A 33 -3.27 9.72 17.54
N THR A 34 -3.10 10.88 16.92
CA THR A 34 -4.15 11.90 16.88
C THR A 34 -4.28 12.33 15.43
N LEU A 35 -5.36 11.90 14.78
CA LEU A 35 -5.76 12.38 13.47
C LEU A 35 -6.05 13.88 13.57
N THR A 36 -5.01 14.69 13.47
CA THR A 36 -5.15 16.09 13.04
C THR A 36 -5.04 16.06 11.53
N ALA A 37 -6.20 15.98 10.87
CA ALA A 37 -6.29 16.22 9.44
C ALA A 37 -5.83 17.66 9.20
N PHE A 38 -4.59 17.83 8.74
CA PHE A 38 -4.12 19.14 8.30
C PHE A 38 -4.87 19.49 7.01
N PRO A 39 -5.44 20.71 6.90
CA PRO A 39 -6.14 21.11 5.68
C PRO A 39 -5.19 21.04 4.50
N LEU A 40 -5.63 20.47 3.38
CA LEU A 40 -4.88 20.52 2.12
C LEU A 40 -5.24 21.80 1.38
N CYS A 41 -4.28 22.36 0.65
CA CYS A 41 -4.54 23.47 -0.25
C CYS A 41 -5.49 23.00 -1.36
N GLY A 42 -6.65 23.65 -1.49
CA GLY A 42 -7.63 23.32 -2.53
C GLY A 42 -7.15 23.56 -3.97
N PHE A 43 -6.01 24.24 -4.16
CA PHE A 43 -5.44 24.50 -5.48
C PHE A 43 -4.28 23.54 -5.84
N CYS A 44 -3.31 23.34 -4.94
CA CYS A 44 -2.12 22.52 -5.23
C CYS A 44 -2.00 21.23 -4.39
N GLY A 45 -2.93 20.98 -3.46
CA GLY A 45 -2.95 19.78 -2.64
C GLY A 45 -1.90 19.72 -1.53
N SER A 46 -1.06 20.75 -1.35
CA SER A 46 -0.06 20.76 -0.29
C SER A 46 -0.69 20.88 1.10
N VAL A 47 -0.08 20.22 2.09
CA VAL A 47 -0.49 20.33 3.49
C VAL A 47 -0.32 21.76 3.99
N ILE A 48 -1.42 22.35 4.50
CA ILE A 48 -1.44 23.69 5.09
C ILE A 48 -1.15 23.55 6.59
N SER A 49 -0.09 24.23 7.04
CA SER A 49 0.21 24.33 8.46
C SER A 49 -0.82 25.20 9.20
N PRO A 50 -1.21 24.87 10.43
CA PRO A 50 -2.20 25.65 11.18
C PRO A 50 -1.72 27.10 11.34
N GLY A 51 -2.63 28.06 11.13
CA GLY A 51 -2.39 29.49 11.34
C GLY A 51 -1.82 30.27 10.14
N VAL A 52 -1.58 29.64 8.99
CA VAL A 52 -1.13 30.37 7.78
C VAL A 52 -2.32 30.92 6.99
N LYS A 53 -2.21 32.18 6.54
CA LYS A 53 -3.24 32.86 5.73
C LYS A 53 -3.17 32.51 4.24
N PHE A 54 -2.03 31.99 3.78
CA PHE A 54 -1.75 31.64 2.40
C PHE A 54 -0.98 30.31 2.34
N CYS A 55 -1.15 29.56 1.26
CA CYS A 55 -0.35 28.37 0.97
C CYS A 55 1.11 28.75 0.73
N THR A 56 2.04 28.16 1.48
CA THR A 56 3.48 28.43 1.37
C THR A 56 4.12 27.85 0.11
N ILE A 57 3.39 27.00 -0.64
CA ILE A 57 3.88 26.36 -1.87
C ILE A 57 3.40 27.10 -3.12
N CYS A 58 2.13 27.49 -3.17
CA CYS A 58 1.53 28.10 -4.36
C CYS A 58 0.98 29.52 -4.16
N GLY A 59 1.00 30.05 -2.94
CA GLY A 59 0.53 31.42 -2.64
C GLY A 59 -0.98 31.61 -2.52
N THR A 60 -1.79 30.57 -2.77
CA THR A 60 -3.26 30.67 -2.73
C THR A 60 -3.76 30.97 -1.30
N PRO A 61 -4.68 31.94 -1.10
CA PRO A 61 -5.23 32.26 0.22
C PRO A 61 -6.06 31.09 0.78
N VAL A 62 -5.97 30.87 2.09
CA VAL A 62 -6.67 29.79 2.79
C VAL A 62 -7.97 30.34 3.40
N SER A 63 -9.13 29.92 2.88
CA SER A 63 -10.43 30.24 3.46
C SER A 63 -10.78 29.25 4.57
N VAL A 64 -10.58 29.62 5.84
CA VAL A 64 -10.98 28.79 6.98
C VAL A 64 -12.39 29.18 7.43
N SER A 65 -13.40 28.35 7.16
CA SER A 65 -14.69 28.42 7.85
C SER A 65 -14.65 27.50 9.07
N TYR A 66 -14.61 28.08 10.27
CA TYR A 66 -14.69 27.31 11.51
C TYR A 66 -16.15 26.93 11.76
N GLN A 67 -16.51 25.67 11.49
CA GLN A 67 -17.71 25.05 12.07
C GLN A 67 -17.29 24.23 13.30
N SER A 68 -17.39 24.85 14.46
CA SER A 68 -17.23 24.20 15.77
C SER A 68 -18.55 23.58 16.21
N THR A 69 -18.61 22.25 16.29
CA THR A 69 -19.64 21.51 17.04
C THR A 69 -19.02 21.00 18.35
N PRO A 70 -19.55 21.36 19.54
CA PRO A 70 -19.13 20.76 20.81
C PRO A 70 -19.91 19.46 21.08
N GLN A 71 -19.20 18.33 21.22
CA GLN A 71 -19.74 17.11 21.82
C GLN A 71 -19.60 17.15 23.35
N LYS A 72 -20.69 16.82 24.07
CA LYS A 72 -20.75 16.66 25.53
C LYS A 72 -20.88 15.17 25.89
N MET A 73 -20.09 14.72 26.88
CA MET A 73 -20.04 13.38 27.47
C MET A 73 -21.36 12.96 28.19
N PRO A 74 -21.51 11.66 28.52
CA PRO A 74 -22.73 11.02 29.02
C PRO A 74 -22.88 11.08 30.55
N GLN A 75 -24.12 10.95 31.04
CA GLN A 75 -24.44 10.78 32.47
C GLN A 75 -25.45 9.66 32.70
N THR A 76 -25.11 8.80 33.66
CA THR A 76 -25.93 7.79 34.36
C THR A 76 -26.32 8.35 35.72
N LEU A 77 -27.57 8.15 36.17
CA LEU A 77 -28.15 8.15 37.55
C LEU A 77 -29.69 8.22 37.36
N SER A 78 -30.63 7.65 38.10
CA SER A 78 -30.74 6.69 39.23
C SER A 78 -32.25 6.58 39.57
N ASP A 79 -32.79 5.36 39.69
CA ASP A 79 -33.97 4.86 40.50
C ASP A 79 -35.35 5.61 40.50
N PRO A 80 -36.48 5.06 41.05
CA PRO A 80 -36.81 3.72 41.58
C PRO A 80 -38.15 3.08 41.06
N LEU A 81 -38.40 1.83 41.48
CA LEU A 81 -39.63 1.00 41.37
C LEU A 81 -40.85 1.60 42.15
N PRO A 82 -42.13 1.19 41.91
CA PRO A 82 -42.68 0.01 42.62
C PRO A 82 -43.77 -0.84 41.90
N ASN A 83 -43.74 -2.14 42.22
CA ASN A 83 -44.80 -3.15 42.46
C ASN A 83 -46.22 -3.07 41.84
N GLN A 84 -46.64 -4.21 41.25
CA GLN A 84 -47.87 -5.00 41.52
C GLN A 84 -47.62 -6.43 41.00
N VAL A 85 -47.51 -7.50 41.79
CA VAL A 85 -48.51 -8.28 42.56
C VAL A 85 -49.52 -9.07 41.69
N ASN A 86 -49.68 -10.35 42.10
CA ASN A 86 -50.71 -11.36 41.79
C ASN A 86 -50.49 -12.29 40.57
N SER A 87 -50.82 -13.58 40.63
CA SER A 87 -51.15 -14.50 41.73
C SER A 87 -51.16 -15.92 41.16
N SER A 88 -50.54 -16.84 41.88
CA SER A 88 -50.97 -18.23 42.17
C SER A 88 -51.67 -19.06 41.07
N ARG A 89 -51.01 -20.16 40.66
CA ARG A 89 -51.64 -21.49 40.75
C ARG A 89 -50.61 -22.61 40.87
N GLN A 90 -50.63 -23.26 42.02
CA GLN A 90 -49.93 -24.50 42.30
C GLN A 90 -50.56 -25.67 41.54
N GLN A 91 -49.75 -26.73 41.38
CA GLN A 91 -50.03 -28.17 41.50
C GLN A 91 -49.34 -28.92 40.34
N LEU A 92 -48.77 -30.12 40.47
CA LEU A 92 -48.43 -31.03 41.56
C LEU A 92 -47.49 -32.07 40.90
N VAL A 93 -46.40 -32.41 41.58
CA VAL A 93 -45.71 -33.72 41.62
C VAL A 93 -46.15 -34.74 40.56
N GLN A 94 -45.25 -35.14 39.63
CA GLN A 94 -45.22 -36.52 39.14
C GLN A 94 -43.79 -37.06 38.97
N LYS A 95 -43.67 -38.30 39.46
CA LYS A 95 -42.53 -39.20 39.65
C LYS A 95 -42.10 -39.81 38.31
N GLY A 96 -40.82 -40.17 38.18
CA GLY A 96 -40.16 -40.61 36.92
C GLY A 96 -40.77 -41.83 36.22
N PRO A 97 -40.26 -42.19 35.01
CA PRO A 97 -39.19 -43.19 34.97
C PRO A 97 -38.10 -42.94 33.90
N GLN A 98 -36.97 -43.62 34.11
CA GLN A 98 -35.78 -43.65 33.28
C GLN A 98 -36.05 -43.89 31.79
N LYS A 99 -35.32 -43.22 30.88
CA LYS A 99 -35.19 -43.67 29.49
C LYS A 99 -33.92 -43.21 28.77
N LYS A 100 -33.02 -44.18 28.62
CA LYS A 100 -32.29 -44.56 27.40
C LYS A 100 -31.39 -43.49 26.75
N ARG A 101 -30.12 -43.52 27.16
CA ARG A 101 -28.94 -42.91 26.50
C ARG A 101 -28.99 -43.23 25.00
N SER A 102 -29.37 -42.25 24.17
CA SER A 102 -29.54 -42.46 22.73
C SER A 102 -28.16 -42.48 22.06
N LYS A 103 -27.90 -43.51 21.26
CA LYS A 103 -26.65 -43.70 20.50
C LYS A 103 -26.39 -42.58 19.48
N VAL A 104 -27.35 -41.67 19.27
CA VAL A 104 -27.26 -40.56 18.32
C VAL A 104 -26.31 -39.47 18.81
N PHE A 105 -26.26 -39.18 20.11
CA PHE A 105 -25.36 -38.16 20.67
C PHE A 105 -23.87 -38.57 20.54
N SER A 106 -23.59 -39.87 20.64
CA SER A 106 -22.23 -40.40 20.47
C SER A 106 -21.73 -40.33 19.03
N LEU A 107 -22.65 -40.47 18.07
CA LEU A 107 -22.30 -40.45 16.64
C LEU A 107 -22.03 -39.03 16.15
N VAL A 108 -22.81 -38.05 16.63
CA VAL A 108 -22.59 -36.61 16.33
C VAL A 108 -21.28 -36.12 16.92
N VAL A 109 -20.96 -36.46 18.17
CA VAL A 109 -19.68 -36.09 18.80
C VAL A 109 -18.49 -36.74 18.08
N SER A 110 -18.63 -38.00 17.66
CA SER A 110 -17.58 -38.69 16.89
C SER A 110 -17.31 -38.01 15.54
N ILE A 111 -18.36 -37.59 14.83
CA ILE A 111 -18.23 -36.85 13.55
C ILE A 111 -17.53 -35.50 13.78
N ILE A 112 -17.92 -34.75 14.81
CA ILE A 112 -17.32 -33.45 15.11
C ILE A 112 -15.83 -33.61 15.45
N VAL A 113 -15.47 -34.58 16.29
CA VAL A 113 -14.07 -34.85 16.65
C VAL A 113 -13.26 -35.27 15.44
N THR A 114 -13.82 -36.13 14.58
CA THR A 114 -13.14 -36.57 13.35
C THR A 114 -12.93 -35.39 12.39
N PHE A 115 -13.93 -34.52 12.24
CA PHE A 115 -13.81 -33.32 11.40
C PHE A 115 -12.75 -32.35 11.94
N CYS A 116 -12.68 -32.15 13.26
CA CYS A 116 -11.65 -31.34 13.89
C CYS A 116 -10.24 -31.91 13.70
N ILE A 117 -10.07 -33.23 13.76
CA ILE A 117 -8.77 -33.90 13.53
C ILE A 117 -8.36 -33.78 12.05
N ILE A 118 -9.30 -33.91 11.11
CA ILE A 118 -9.03 -33.71 9.68
C ILE A 118 -8.64 -32.25 9.41
N ALA A 119 -9.38 -31.29 9.97
CA ALA A 119 -9.06 -29.87 9.82
C ALA A 119 -7.70 -29.51 10.42
N ALA A 120 -7.39 -30.02 11.62
CA ALA A 120 -6.08 -29.86 12.25
C ALA A 120 -4.98 -30.56 11.44
N GLY A 121 -5.26 -31.74 10.89
CA GLY A 121 -4.36 -32.47 10.01
C GLY A 121 -4.04 -31.69 8.73
N LEU A 122 -5.04 -31.14 8.05
CA LEU A 122 -4.86 -30.29 6.86
C LEU A 122 -4.08 -29.01 7.18
N TYR A 123 -4.26 -28.46 8.39
CA TYR A 123 -3.51 -27.32 8.89
C TYR A 123 -2.04 -27.68 9.18
N PHE A 124 -1.78 -28.84 9.80
CA PHE A 124 -0.44 -29.29 10.19
C PHE A 124 0.38 -29.89 9.03
N PHE A 125 -0.28 -30.59 8.10
CA PHE A 125 0.34 -31.12 6.86
C PHE A 125 0.53 -30.06 5.76
N GLY A 126 0.29 -28.78 6.05
CA GLY A 126 0.76 -27.67 5.22
C GLY A 126 0.00 -27.44 3.91
N VAL A 127 -1.16 -28.08 3.71
CA VAL A 127 -2.02 -27.86 2.54
C VAL A 127 -2.82 -26.55 2.68
N TYR A 128 -3.04 -26.09 3.91
CA TYR A 128 -3.69 -24.80 4.19
C TYR A 128 -2.66 -23.71 4.53
N LYS A 129 -1.77 -23.39 3.58
CA LYS A 129 -1.07 -22.11 3.57
C LYS A 129 -1.90 -21.14 2.71
N PRO A 130 -2.69 -20.22 3.29
CA PRO A 130 -3.16 -19.09 2.50
C PRO A 130 -1.91 -18.32 2.07
N ASN A 131 -1.58 -18.38 0.78
CA ASN A 131 -0.53 -17.56 0.20
C ASN A 131 -0.97 -16.10 0.33
N ASN A 132 -0.54 -15.46 1.40
CA ASN A 132 -0.61 -14.03 1.63
C ASN A 132 0.03 -13.23 0.47
N ALA A 133 0.88 -13.85 -0.35
CA ALA A 133 1.32 -13.30 -1.62
C ALA A 133 0.16 -13.09 -2.61
N ASP A 134 -0.75 -14.05 -2.74
CA ASP A 134 -1.89 -13.97 -3.67
C ASP A 134 -2.88 -12.89 -3.22
N THR A 135 -3.09 -12.74 -1.91
CA THR A 135 -3.96 -11.70 -1.35
C THR A 135 -3.37 -10.30 -1.47
N ILE A 136 -2.06 -10.14 -1.24
CA ILE A 136 -1.38 -8.84 -1.41
C ILE A 136 -1.34 -8.46 -2.91
N MET A 137 -1.08 -9.40 -3.82
CA MET A 137 -1.11 -9.14 -5.27
C MET A 137 -2.52 -8.79 -5.77
N ALA A 138 -3.56 -9.45 -5.25
CA ALA A 138 -4.95 -9.14 -5.58
C ALA A 138 -5.38 -7.73 -5.12
N LEU A 139 -4.83 -7.22 -4.02
CA LEU A 139 -5.10 -5.84 -3.57
C LEU A 139 -4.39 -4.78 -4.45
N TYR A 140 -3.23 -5.11 -5.04
CA TYR A 140 -2.54 -4.26 -6.03
C TYR A 140 -3.21 -4.29 -7.42
N GLN A 141 -3.94 -5.35 -7.76
CA GLN A 141 -4.61 -5.50 -9.06
C GLN A 141 -5.90 -4.68 -9.21
N ASN A 142 -6.44 -4.10 -8.13
CA ASN A 142 -7.72 -3.39 -8.15
C ASN A 142 -7.65 -1.94 -8.65
N GLU A 143 -6.44 -1.38 -8.80
CA GLU A 143 -6.25 -0.09 -9.46
C GLU A 143 -6.02 -0.34 -10.96
N LYS A 144 -7.13 -0.32 -11.73
CA LYS A 144 -7.14 -0.62 -13.17
C LYS A 144 -6.13 0.28 -13.90
N TYR A 145 -5.10 -0.33 -14.48
CA TYR A 145 -4.07 0.39 -15.22
C TYR A 145 -4.56 0.78 -16.62
N ASP A 146 -4.08 1.91 -17.14
CA ASP A 146 -4.41 2.40 -18.48
C ASP A 146 -3.41 1.85 -19.48
N GLN A 147 -3.75 0.71 -20.10
CA GLN A 147 -2.88 0.02 -21.05
C GLN A 147 -2.47 0.92 -22.23
N VAL A 148 -3.39 1.73 -22.76
CA VAL A 148 -3.13 2.60 -23.91
C VAL A 148 -2.03 3.62 -23.58
N LYS A 149 -2.08 4.21 -22.38
CA LYS A 149 -1.04 5.16 -21.93
C LYS A 149 0.33 4.49 -21.74
N ILE A 150 0.37 3.27 -21.22
CA ILE A 150 1.62 2.54 -21.01
C ILE A 150 2.22 2.13 -22.37
N ASP A 151 1.42 1.58 -23.27
CA ASP A 151 1.85 1.18 -24.61
C ASP A 151 2.35 2.40 -25.40
N SER A 152 1.68 3.55 -25.26
CA SER A 152 2.14 4.83 -25.82
C SER A 152 3.52 5.24 -25.29
N ALA A 153 3.75 5.14 -23.98
CA ALA A 153 5.05 5.43 -23.39
C ALA A 153 6.15 4.48 -23.87
N ALA A 154 5.84 3.19 -24.02
CA ALA A 154 6.77 2.21 -24.56
C ALA A 154 7.11 2.49 -26.03
N ASN A 155 6.13 2.90 -26.86
CA ASN A 155 6.37 3.34 -28.23
C ASN A 155 7.28 4.58 -28.30
N VAL A 156 7.14 5.53 -27.36
CA VAL A 156 8.03 6.70 -27.26
C VAL A 156 9.47 6.26 -26.96
N VAL A 157 9.67 5.29 -26.05
CA VAL A 157 11.00 4.71 -25.79
C VAL A 157 11.56 4.08 -27.05
N GLU A 158 10.81 3.22 -27.72
CA GLU A 158 11.24 2.57 -28.96
C GLU A 158 11.72 3.59 -30.00
N ASN A 159 10.95 4.67 -30.23
CA ASN A 159 11.29 5.73 -31.17
C ASN A 159 12.57 6.49 -30.78
N ILE A 160 12.71 6.84 -29.49
CA ILE A 160 13.89 7.55 -28.96
C ILE A 160 15.15 6.69 -29.13
N PHE A 161 15.06 5.39 -28.84
CA PHE A 161 16.17 4.46 -29.00
C PHE A 161 16.49 4.20 -30.47
N ALA A 162 15.49 4.08 -31.32
CA ALA A 162 15.67 3.90 -32.77
C ALA A 162 16.41 5.10 -33.40
N THR A 163 16.13 6.31 -32.91
CA THR A 163 16.77 7.56 -33.38
C THR A 163 18.03 7.95 -32.60
N SER A 164 18.42 7.16 -31.58
CA SER A 164 19.57 7.43 -30.70
C SER A 164 19.54 8.85 -30.08
N ASP A 165 18.34 9.35 -29.76
CA ASP A 165 18.11 10.71 -29.26
C ASP A 165 18.27 10.78 -27.73
N THR A 166 19.51 11.00 -27.28
CA THR A 166 19.83 11.09 -25.85
C THR A 166 19.23 12.32 -25.17
N ALA A 167 18.88 13.38 -25.92
CA ALA A 167 18.24 14.57 -25.38
C ALA A 167 16.77 14.30 -25.05
N ARG A 168 16.04 13.57 -25.91
CA ARG A 168 14.69 13.09 -25.61
C ARG A 168 14.68 11.99 -24.57
N LEU A 169 15.68 11.10 -24.56
CA LEU A 169 15.85 10.09 -23.50
C LEU A 169 15.88 10.76 -22.13
N ALA A 170 16.65 11.84 -21.96
CA ALA A 170 16.71 12.58 -20.71
C ALA A 170 15.35 13.07 -20.20
N LYS A 171 14.41 13.38 -21.10
CA LYS A 171 13.07 13.93 -20.78
C LYS A 171 12.03 12.87 -20.43
N ILE A 172 12.33 11.60 -20.66
CA ILE A 172 11.43 10.49 -20.35
C ILE A 172 11.92 9.64 -19.18
N LEU A 173 13.13 9.89 -18.67
CA LEU A 173 13.62 9.21 -17.48
C LEU A 173 13.01 9.79 -16.20
N SER A 174 12.82 8.94 -15.19
CA SER A 174 12.60 9.41 -13.82
C SER A 174 13.80 10.24 -13.35
N SER A 175 13.60 11.15 -12.38
CA SER A 175 14.70 11.98 -11.85
C SER A 175 15.88 11.15 -11.33
N ASN A 176 15.58 10.03 -10.66
CA ASN A 176 16.59 9.11 -10.14
C ASN A 176 17.34 8.39 -11.26
N SER A 177 16.60 7.91 -12.28
CA SER A 177 17.16 7.24 -13.44
C SER A 177 18.01 8.19 -14.26
N LEU A 178 17.57 9.43 -14.48
CA LEU A 178 18.37 10.44 -15.17
C LEU A 178 19.68 10.68 -14.45
N LYS A 179 19.66 10.86 -13.11
CA LYS A 179 20.87 11.04 -12.32
C LYS A 179 21.83 9.86 -12.45
N LYS A 180 21.30 8.63 -12.49
CA LYS A 180 22.09 7.40 -12.60
C LYS A 180 22.68 7.19 -14.00
N TYR A 181 21.88 7.37 -15.05
CA TYR A 181 22.23 6.96 -16.41
C TYR A 181 22.85 8.05 -17.27
N ARG A 182 22.68 9.34 -16.94
CA ARG A 182 23.11 10.46 -17.78
C ARG A 182 24.58 10.40 -18.19
N GLN A 183 25.46 9.97 -17.28
CA GLN A 183 26.91 9.86 -17.56
C GLN A 183 27.22 8.80 -18.64
N TYR A 184 26.37 7.78 -18.80
CA TYR A 184 26.57 6.69 -19.75
C TYR A 184 25.93 6.96 -21.12
N PHE A 185 25.32 8.12 -21.35
CA PHE A 185 24.59 8.37 -22.61
C PHE A 185 25.48 8.33 -23.85
N ALA A 186 26.74 8.75 -23.74
CA ALA A 186 27.69 8.68 -24.84
C ALA A 186 28.01 7.22 -25.19
N GLU A 187 28.26 6.38 -24.18
CA GLU A 187 28.54 4.95 -24.33
C GLU A 187 27.31 4.16 -24.78
N LEU A 188 26.12 4.57 -24.35
CA LEU A 188 24.84 3.94 -24.70
C LEU A 188 24.49 4.17 -26.18
N LYS A 189 24.77 5.37 -26.71
CA LYS A 189 24.36 5.82 -28.05
C LYS A 189 24.57 4.79 -29.17
N PRO A 190 25.74 4.15 -29.35
CA PRO A 190 25.95 3.15 -30.41
C PRO A 190 25.07 1.91 -30.27
N HIS A 191 24.53 1.62 -29.09
CA HIS A 191 23.71 0.43 -28.82
C HIS A 191 22.20 0.73 -28.86
N MET A 192 21.79 2.00 -28.92
CA MET A 192 20.37 2.38 -28.79
C MET A 192 19.51 1.80 -29.92
N SER A 193 19.99 1.81 -31.16
CA SER A 193 19.23 1.28 -32.30
C SER A 193 19.00 -0.24 -32.20
N ALA A 194 20.01 -0.98 -31.72
CA ALA A 194 19.89 -2.42 -31.46
C ALA A 194 18.86 -2.70 -30.36
N PHE A 195 18.92 -1.95 -29.25
CA PHE A 195 17.90 -2.01 -28.20
C PHE A 195 16.50 -1.78 -28.76
N ALA A 196 16.29 -0.76 -29.61
CA ALA A 196 14.97 -0.49 -30.18
C ALA A 196 14.47 -1.64 -31.06
N SER A 197 15.36 -2.28 -31.82
CA SER A 197 15.03 -3.46 -32.62
C SER A 197 14.51 -4.60 -31.75
N ASP A 198 15.20 -4.90 -30.65
CA ASP A 198 14.81 -5.98 -29.74
C ASP A 198 13.55 -5.61 -28.94
N PHE A 199 13.43 -4.35 -28.53
CA PHE A 199 12.31 -3.83 -27.75
C PHE A 199 10.98 -3.76 -28.53
N LYS A 200 11.01 -3.82 -29.87
CA LYS A 200 9.79 -3.98 -30.68
C LYS A 200 9.01 -5.25 -30.35
N ALA A 201 9.71 -6.32 -29.99
CA ALA A 201 9.11 -7.60 -29.65
C ALA A 201 8.72 -7.72 -28.16
N ARG A 202 8.70 -6.60 -27.43
CA ARG A 202 8.39 -6.56 -26.01
C ARG A 202 7.02 -7.14 -25.68
N LYS A 203 6.93 -7.72 -24.49
CA LYS A 203 5.69 -8.25 -23.91
C LYS A 203 5.47 -7.63 -22.55
N LEU A 204 4.27 -7.10 -22.32
CA LEU A 204 3.90 -6.61 -21.01
C LEU A 204 3.84 -7.79 -20.04
N ARG A 205 4.68 -7.78 -19.00
CA ARG A 205 4.74 -8.85 -17.99
C ARG A 205 3.90 -8.53 -16.78
N TYR A 206 3.95 -7.28 -16.34
CA TYR A 206 3.31 -6.83 -15.12
C TYR A 206 2.93 -5.37 -15.27
N ALA A 207 1.74 -5.00 -14.82
CA ALA A 207 1.28 -3.62 -14.79
C ALA A 207 0.33 -3.38 -13.61
N THR A 208 0.45 -2.19 -13.05
CA THR A 208 -0.42 -1.58 -12.04
C THR A 208 -0.74 -0.16 -12.47
N ALA A 209 -1.57 0.57 -11.72
CA ALA A 209 -1.83 1.98 -12.01
C ALA A 209 -0.57 2.87 -12.05
N ARG A 210 0.54 2.46 -11.40
CA ARG A 210 1.74 3.29 -11.26
C ARG A 210 3.06 2.66 -11.70
N LEU A 211 3.07 1.38 -12.04
CA LEU A 211 4.28 0.64 -12.43
C LEU A 211 3.95 -0.30 -13.59
N ALA A 212 4.81 -0.38 -14.59
CA ALA A 212 4.71 -1.33 -15.69
C ALA A 212 6.08 -1.90 -16.03
N VAL A 213 6.11 -3.19 -16.37
CA VAL A 213 7.32 -3.92 -16.72
C VAL A 213 7.10 -4.66 -18.03
N TYR A 214 7.90 -4.31 -19.02
CA TYR A 214 8.00 -5.06 -20.26
C TYR A 214 9.20 -5.99 -20.22
N GLU A 215 9.07 -7.19 -20.78
CA GLU A 215 10.19 -8.11 -21.06
C GLU A 215 10.40 -8.20 -22.57
N PHE A 216 11.65 -8.29 -22.99
CA PHE A 216 12.04 -8.54 -24.37
C PHE A 216 13.33 -9.36 -24.40
N SER A 217 13.61 -10.00 -25.54
CA SER A 217 14.81 -10.81 -25.73
C SER A 217 15.74 -10.16 -26.73
N SER A 218 17.03 -10.26 -26.48
CA SER A 218 18.11 -9.98 -27.42
C SER A 218 18.97 -11.23 -27.60
N LYS A 219 19.99 -11.14 -28.46
CA LYS A 219 21.05 -12.17 -28.58
C LYS A 219 21.78 -12.41 -27.25
N ASP A 220 21.86 -11.39 -26.40
CA ASP A 220 22.59 -11.41 -25.14
C ASP A 220 21.74 -11.89 -23.95
N GLY A 221 20.47 -12.23 -24.17
CA GLY A 221 19.57 -12.78 -23.15
C GLY A 221 18.22 -12.06 -23.06
N LYS A 222 17.57 -12.19 -21.89
CA LYS A 222 16.28 -11.56 -21.61
C LYS A 222 16.47 -10.30 -20.77
N PHE A 223 15.78 -9.24 -21.16
CA PHE A 223 15.88 -7.92 -20.57
C PHE A 223 14.50 -7.40 -20.19
N THR A 224 14.49 -6.38 -19.34
CA THR A 224 13.26 -5.72 -18.92
C THR A 224 13.39 -4.21 -19.04
N ALA A 225 12.28 -3.56 -19.41
CA ALA A 225 12.14 -2.12 -19.32
C ALA A 225 11.04 -1.80 -18.31
N GLU A 226 11.38 -1.01 -17.31
CA GLU A 226 10.50 -0.67 -16.19
C GLU A 226 10.05 0.79 -16.32
N PHE A 227 8.76 1.04 -16.13
CA PHE A 227 8.13 2.35 -16.26
C PHE A 227 7.36 2.68 -14.99
N CYS A 228 7.38 3.94 -14.56
CA CYS A 228 6.53 4.41 -13.47
C CYS A 228 5.66 5.60 -13.87
N LEU A 229 4.51 5.74 -13.23
CA LEU A 229 3.68 6.93 -13.37
C LEU A 229 4.26 8.05 -12.50
N GLY A 230 4.76 9.10 -13.14
CA GLY A 230 5.21 10.32 -12.49
C GLY A 230 4.02 11.14 -11.94
N ASP A 231 4.32 12.07 -11.04
CA ASP A 231 3.29 12.88 -10.36
C ASP A 231 2.53 13.82 -11.30
N ASN A 232 3.10 14.11 -12.47
CA ASN A 232 2.46 14.85 -13.56
C ASN A 232 1.56 13.96 -14.46
N GLY A 233 1.33 12.70 -14.07
CA GLY A 233 0.53 11.74 -14.85
C GLY A 233 1.24 11.21 -16.10
N LYS A 234 2.53 11.50 -16.28
CA LYS A 234 3.34 10.97 -17.39
C LYS A 234 4.05 9.69 -16.96
N TRP A 235 4.00 8.67 -17.82
CA TRP A 235 4.83 7.48 -17.66
C TRP A 235 6.29 7.79 -17.98
N LEU A 236 7.18 7.45 -17.05
CA LEU A 236 8.61 7.69 -17.12
C LEU A 236 9.36 6.35 -17.12
N LEU A 237 10.40 6.26 -17.93
CA LEU A 237 11.30 5.13 -17.98
C LEU A 237 12.22 5.14 -16.75
N MET A 238 12.21 4.05 -15.99
CA MET A 238 13.02 3.88 -14.80
C MET A 238 14.29 3.07 -15.07
N ARG A 239 14.15 2.00 -15.84
CA ARG A 239 15.22 1.04 -16.11
C ARG A 239 15.06 0.49 -17.51
N PHE A 240 16.19 0.28 -18.18
CA PHE A 240 16.33 -0.26 -19.52
C PHE A 240 17.73 -0.85 -19.67
#